data_AF-A0A7R9F0G8-F1
#
_entry.id   AF-A0A7R9F0G8-F1
#
_cell.length_a   1.000
_cell.length_b   1.000
_cell.length_c   1.000
_cell.angle_alpha   90.00
_cell.angle_beta   90.00
_cell.angle_gamma   90.00
#
_symmetry.space_group_name_H-M   'P 1'
#
loop_
_entity.id
_entity.type
_entity.pdbx_description
1 polymer ?
#
loop_
_entity_poly.entity_id
_entity_poly.type
_entity_poly.pdbx_seq_one_letter_code
_entity_poly.pdbx_strand_id
1 'polypeptide(L)'
;MGILKKLDSGENLCKLAKENGVGRATVHDLKKNTQKIVGHVVPVWYLSVSLLFMLINVGLHGTVYVLILPCALYLLSELRSCTIIWGTVLAAIFILNVEHIMISFDLAEGPHYMLFLCQAWTIIRSLNFSLDRIAAPVSIPNLSELITMLAYCFYFPTLILGPLLTYQNFKTGMLKPFQRWTLIRLCSLLLNFVRFSAWLIFTEIALHFVYSKFLIAATKEMGSWSLYGLGYCMGQFFMLKYVVMYGLMGTIARAENINAPRHPKCIARISLYSDMWRYFDEGLYRFLL
;
A
#
# COMPACT_ATOMS: atom_id res chain seq x y z
N MET A 1 13.56 -14.93 27.71
CA MET A 1 14.08 -14.07 26.61
C MET A 1 15.16 -14.77 25.75
N GLY A 2 16.10 -15.53 26.32
CA GLY A 2 17.15 -16.24 25.55
C GLY A 2 16.64 -17.30 24.56
N ILE A 3 15.61 -18.08 24.93
CA ILE A 3 15.00 -19.11 24.07
C ILE A 3 14.41 -18.48 22.80
N LEU A 4 13.68 -17.38 22.91
CA LEU A 4 13.09 -16.67 21.77
C LEU A 4 14.16 -16.12 20.82
N LYS A 5 15.21 -15.49 21.37
CA LYS A 5 16.33 -14.99 20.58
C LYS A 5 17.01 -16.11 19.78
N LYS A 6 17.16 -17.30 20.39
CA LYS A 6 17.73 -18.48 19.73
C LYS A 6 16.78 -19.07 18.67
N LEU A 7 15.48 -19.10 18.94
CA LEU A 7 14.43 -19.44 17.95
C LEU A 7 14.49 -18.53 16.72
N ASP A 8 14.64 -17.24 16.93
CA ASP A 8 14.73 -16.23 15.86
C ASP A 8 16.05 -16.32 15.07
N SER A 9 17.06 -17.06 15.56
CA SER A 9 18.26 -17.41 14.77
C SER A 9 18.03 -18.57 13.81
N GLY A 10 16.89 -19.24 13.88
CA GLY A 10 16.65 -20.47 13.14
C GLY A 10 17.29 -21.72 13.76
N GLU A 11 17.64 -21.70 15.06
CA GLU A 11 18.12 -22.92 15.72
C GLU A 11 17.03 -24.00 15.79
N ASN A 12 17.44 -25.26 15.68
CA ASN A 12 16.54 -26.40 15.71
C ASN A 12 15.79 -26.50 17.05
N LEU A 13 14.47 -26.64 17.00
CA LEU A 13 13.59 -26.80 18.17
C LEU A 13 14.02 -27.91 19.12
N CYS A 14 14.53 -29.03 18.60
CA CYS A 14 15.02 -30.15 19.41
C CYS A 14 16.29 -29.79 20.19
N LYS A 15 17.17 -29.00 19.57
CA LYS A 15 18.40 -28.52 20.21
C LYS A 15 18.06 -27.52 21.32
N LEU A 16 17.16 -26.58 21.05
CA LEU A 16 16.67 -25.62 22.05
C LEU A 16 16.01 -26.29 23.26
N ALA A 17 15.16 -27.29 23.01
CA ALA A 17 14.47 -28.03 24.07
C ALA A 17 15.48 -28.71 25.01
N LYS A 18 16.50 -29.35 24.43
CA LYS A 18 17.57 -30.03 25.18
C LYS A 18 18.46 -29.05 25.94
N GLU A 19 18.86 -27.93 25.32
CA GLU A 19 19.72 -26.91 25.95
C GLU A 19 19.05 -26.19 27.14
N ASN A 20 17.73 -26.07 27.13
CA ASN A 20 16.99 -25.35 28.17
C ASN A 20 16.24 -26.27 29.14
N GLY A 21 16.44 -27.60 29.04
CA GLY A 21 15.79 -28.58 29.93
C GLY A 21 14.26 -28.60 29.83
N VAL A 22 13.67 -28.20 28.69
CA VAL A 22 12.22 -28.10 28.50
C VAL A 22 11.71 -29.08 27.44
N GLY A 23 10.44 -29.44 27.50
CA GLY A 23 9.79 -30.26 26.48
C GLY A 23 9.71 -29.55 25.12
N ARG A 24 9.76 -30.32 24.02
CA ARG A 24 9.59 -29.77 22.65
C ARG A 24 8.24 -29.09 22.48
N ALA A 25 7.20 -29.62 23.12
CA ALA A 25 5.86 -29.02 23.15
C ALA A 25 5.90 -27.60 23.72
N THR A 26 6.62 -27.38 24.83
CA THR A 26 6.79 -26.07 25.44
C THR A 26 7.45 -25.06 24.48
N VAL A 27 8.48 -25.48 23.74
CA VAL A 27 9.16 -24.62 22.76
C VAL A 27 8.23 -24.31 21.57
N HIS A 28 7.44 -25.29 21.12
CA HIS A 28 6.44 -25.10 20.07
C HIS A 28 5.32 -24.13 20.50
N ASP A 29 4.83 -24.28 21.72
CA ASP A 29 3.79 -23.41 22.30
C ASP A 29 4.30 -21.98 22.47
N LEU A 30 5.55 -21.80 22.89
CA LEU A 30 6.20 -20.49 22.93
C LEU A 30 6.25 -19.83 21.55
N LYS A 31 6.61 -20.58 20.51
CA LYS A 31 6.63 -20.09 19.13
C LYS A 31 5.23 -19.67 18.67
N LYS A 32 4.23 -20.52 18.90
CA LYS A 32 2.83 -20.27 18.53
C LYS A 32 2.27 -19.04 19.24
N ASN A 33 2.52 -18.91 20.55
CA ASN A 33 2.07 -17.77 21.34
C ASN A 33 2.75 -16.47 20.88
N THR A 34 4.05 -16.51 20.57
CA THR A 34 4.77 -15.35 20.02
C THR A 34 4.16 -14.92 18.70
N GLN A 35 3.88 -15.86 17.79
CA GLN A 35 3.28 -15.54 16.49
C GLN A 35 1.86 -15.00 16.62
N LYS A 36 1.08 -15.49 17.60
CA LYS A 36 -0.23 -14.94 17.94
C LYS A 36 -0.14 -13.48 18.43
N ILE A 37 0.81 -13.18 19.32
CA ILE A 37 1.03 -11.81 19.83
C ILE A 37 1.43 -10.89 18.68
N VAL A 38 2.39 -11.30 17.84
CA VAL A 38 2.82 -10.53 16.64
C VAL A 38 1.62 -10.24 15.74
N GLY A 39 0.75 -11.23 15.51
CA GLY A 39 -0.46 -11.09 14.71
C GLY A 39 -1.49 -10.09 15.25
N HIS A 40 -1.41 -9.69 16.53
CA HIS A 40 -2.26 -8.64 17.10
C HIS A 40 -1.54 -7.29 17.23
N VAL A 41 -0.26 -7.30 17.62
CA VAL A 41 0.50 -6.07 17.90
C VAL A 41 0.88 -5.33 16.62
N VAL A 42 1.32 -6.05 15.57
CA VAL A 42 1.80 -5.42 14.33
C VAL A 42 0.67 -4.68 13.58
N PRO A 43 -0.54 -5.25 13.41
CA PRO A 43 -1.66 -4.49 12.84
C PRO A 43 -1.98 -3.21 13.60
N VAL A 44 -2.04 -3.29 14.93
CA VAL A 44 -2.33 -2.13 15.78
C VAL A 44 -1.26 -1.06 15.59
N TRP A 45 0.01 -1.45 15.56
CA TRP A 45 1.11 -0.52 15.30
C TRP A 45 0.96 0.20 13.95
N TYR A 46 0.76 -0.54 12.85
CA TYR A 46 0.58 0.06 11.53
C TYR A 46 -0.61 1.00 11.48
N LEU A 47 -1.74 0.60 12.07
CA LEU A 47 -2.94 1.43 12.13
C LEU A 47 -2.69 2.71 12.95
N SER A 48 -2.09 2.59 14.14
CA SER A 48 -1.84 3.74 15.02
C SER A 48 -0.93 4.79 14.38
N VAL A 49 0.15 4.37 13.71
CA VAL A 49 1.08 5.29 13.02
C VAL A 49 0.35 6.06 11.92
N SER A 50 -0.43 5.36 11.09
CA SER A 50 -1.16 5.99 10.00
C SER A 50 -2.29 6.90 10.48
N LEU A 51 -3.00 6.51 11.53
CA LEU A 51 -4.04 7.36 12.12
C LEU A 51 -3.44 8.63 12.74
N LEU A 52 -2.31 8.51 13.44
CA LEU A 52 -1.60 9.68 13.97
C LEU A 52 -1.18 10.63 12.84
N PHE A 53 -0.63 10.08 11.75
CA PHE A 53 -0.26 10.87 10.59
C PHE A 53 -1.48 11.56 9.93
N MET A 54 -2.60 10.87 9.79
CA MET A 54 -3.84 11.45 9.26
C MET A 54 -4.39 12.55 10.17
N LEU A 55 -4.38 12.33 11.49
CA LEU A 55 -4.84 13.31 12.47
C LEU A 55 -4.00 14.59 12.42
N ILE A 56 -2.68 14.48 12.24
CA ILE A 56 -1.78 15.63 12.15
C ILE A 56 -2.00 16.42 10.86
N ASN A 57 -2.19 15.74 9.72
CA ASN A 57 -2.21 16.41 8.41
C ASN A 57 -3.61 16.85 7.97
N VAL A 58 -4.64 16.09 8.30
CA VAL A 58 -6.02 16.29 7.81
C VAL A 58 -7.01 16.55 8.95
N GLY A 59 -6.58 16.41 10.21
CA GLY A 59 -7.42 16.62 11.38
C GLY A 59 -8.38 15.47 11.67
N LEU A 60 -9.19 15.66 12.71
CA LEU A 60 -10.10 14.63 13.22
C LEU A 60 -11.21 14.31 12.22
N HIS A 61 -11.84 15.33 11.63
CA HIS A 61 -12.97 15.14 10.71
C HIS A 61 -12.57 14.33 9.46
N GLY A 62 -11.46 14.68 8.83
CA GLY A 62 -10.95 13.93 7.68
C GLY A 62 -10.54 12.50 8.05
N THR A 63 -9.91 12.30 9.21
CA THR A 63 -9.53 10.97 9.67
C THR A 63 -10.75 10.07 9.91
N VAL A 64 -11.79 10.61 10.57
CA VAL A 64 -13.06 9.89 10.78
C VAL A 64 -13.73 9.57 9.45
N TYR A 65 -13.75 10.53 8.51
CA TYR A 65 -14.33 10.33 7.19
C TYR A 65 -13.71 9.13 6.46
N VAL A 66 -12.38 9.01 6.42
CA VAL A 66 -11.71 7.89 5.73
C VAL A 66 -11.93 6.55 6.45
N LEU A 67 -12.15 6.55 7.77
CA LEU A 67 -12.42 5.34 8.55
C LEU A 67 -13.83 4.77 8.38
N ILE A 68 -14.81 5.60 8.02
CA ILE A 68 -16.21 5.17 7.90
C ILE A 68 -16.36 4.07 6.85
N LEU A 69 -15.80 4.28 5.65
CA LEU A 69 -15.95 3.35 4.53
C LEU A 69 -15.40 1.93 4.80
N PRO A 70 -14.13 1.73 5.22
CA PRO A 70 -13.61 0.39 5.47
C PRO A 70 -14.40 -0.31 6.58
N CYS A 71 -14.78 0.40 7.66
CA CYS A 71 -15.61 -0.16 8.72
C CYS A 71 -17.00 -0.58 8.22
N ALA A 72 -17.65 0.25 7.40
CA ALA A 72 -18.94 -0.08 6.81
C ALA A 72 -18.85 -1.29 5.87
N LEU A 73 -17.84 -1.34 4.99
CA LEU A 73 -17.62 -2.45 4.07
C LEU A 73 -17.25 -3.76 4.77
N TYR A 74 -16.58 -3.69 5.93
CA TYR A 74 -16.38 -4.87 6.78
C TYR A 74 -17.71 -5.44 7.26
N LEU A 75 -18.59 -4.61 7.83
CA LEU A 75 -19.89 -5.04 8.33
C LEU A 75 -20.80 -5.54 7.19
N LEU A 76 -20.81 -4.85 6.05
CA LEU A 76 -21.59 -5.26 4.88
C LEU A 76 -21.06 -6.54 4.23
N SER A 77 -19.77 -6.87 4.40
CA SER A 77 -19.20 -8.12 3.88
C SER A 77 -19.80 -9.37 4.54
N GLU A 78 -20.37 -9.23 5.74
CA GLU A 78 -21.11 -10.30 6.44
C GLU A 78 -22.42 -10.68 5.72
N LEU A 79 -22.99 -9.78 4.91
CA LEU A 79 -24.14 -10.08 4.05
C LEU A 79 -23.79 -10.90 2.82
N ARG A 80 -22.48 -11.12 2.56
CA ARG A 80 -21.98 -12.03 1.52
C ARG A 80 -22.45 -11.72 0.09
N SER A 81 -22.88 -10.48 -0.16
CA SER A 81 -23.42 -10.05 -1.45
C SER A 81 -22.46 -9.12 -2.18
N CYS A 82 -21.95 -9.56 -3.33
CA CYS A 82 -21.11 -8.74 -4.19
C CYS A 82 -21.84 -7.47 -4.64
N THR A 83 -23.14 -7.55 -4.92
CA THR A 83 -23.94 -6.40 -5.37
C THR A 83 -23.98 -5.28 -4.33
N ILE A 84 -24.13 -5.64 -3.05
CA ILE A 84 -24.14 -4.65 -1.96
C ILE A 84 -22.77 -3.95 -1.87
N ILE A 85 -21.69 -4.73 -1.88
CA ILE A 85 -20.32 -4.19 -1.82
C ILE A 85 -20.04 -3.25 -3.00
N TRP A 86 -20.34 -3.68 -4.24
CA TRP A 86 -20.16 -2.86 -5.43
C TRP A 86 -21.03 -1.60 -5.39
N GLY A 87 -22.30 -1.71 -4.95
CA GLY A 87 -23.19 -0.56 -4.78
C GLY A 87 -22.63 0.46 -3.79
N THR A 88 -22.14 0.02 -2.63
CA THR A 88 -21.51 0.89 -1.63
C THR A 88 -20.23 1.54 -2.16
N VAL A 89 -19.39 0.80 -2.89
CA VAL A 89 -18.17 1.34 -3.49
C VAL A 89 -18.48 2.36 -4.57
N LEU A 90 -19.44 2.10 -5.46
CA LEU A 90 -19.87 3.06 -6.48
C LEU A 90 -20.44 4.33 -5.85
N ALA A 91 -21.22 4.21 -4.78
CA ALA A 91 -21.70 5.35 -4.01
C ALA A 91 -20.54 6.14 -3.37
N ALA A 92 -19.53 5.46 -2.81
CA ALA A 92 -18.35 6.11 -2.25
C ALA A 92 -17.51 6.84 -3.32
N ILE A 93 -17.36 6.25 -4.50
CA ILE A 93 -16.70 6.90 -5.65
C ILE A 93 -17.49 8.12 -6.11
N PHE A 94 -18.83 8.03 -6.18
CA PHE A 94 -19.67 9.16 -6.51
C PHE A 94 -19.48 10.31 -5.51
N ILE A 95 -19.59 10.02 -4.21
CA ILE A 95 -19.36 10.99 -3.12
C ILE A 95 -17.98 11.64 -3.22
N LEU A 96 -16.93 10.85 -3.50
CA LEU A 96 -15.56 11.36 -3.65
C LEU A 96 -15.42 12.37 -4.80
N ASN A 97 -16.21 12.22 -5.86
CA ASN A 97 -16.22 13.13 -7.01
C ASN A 97 -17.17 14.32 -6.83
N VAL A 98 -17.96 14.39 -5.75
CA VAL A 98 -18.78 15.57 -5.43
C VAL A 98 -17.91 16.59 -4.71
N GLU A 99 -17.46 17.59 -5.47
CA GLU A 99 -16.53 18.65 -5.01
C GLU A 99 -16.99 19.33 -3.72
N HIS A 100 -18.29 19.62 -3.59
CA HIS A 100 -18.87 20.29 -2.43
C HIS A 100 -18.72 19.50 -1.12
N ILE A 101 -18.64 18.17 -1.18
CA ILE A 101 -18.42 17.33 0.02
C ILE A 101 -16.96 17.45 0.46
N MET A 102 -16.03 17.54 -0.48
CA MET A 102 -14.59 17.66 -0.19
C MET A 102 -14.22 19.07 0.30
N ILE A 103 -14.83 20.11 -0.26
CA ILE A 103 -14.67 21.50 0.20
C ILE A 103 -15.18 21.70 1.64
N SER A 104 -16.19 20.92 2.07
CA SER A 104 -16.80 21.08 3.40
C SER A 104 -15.85 20.81 4.59
N PHE A 105 -14.68 20.22 4.34
CA PHE A 105 -13.66 19.99 5.36
C PHE A 105 -12.81 21.23 5.69
N ASP A 106 -12.95 22.33 4.93
CA ASP A 106 -12.21 23.60 5.13
C ASP A 106 -10.69 23.40 5.27
N LEU A 107 -10.14 22.55 4.40
CA LEU A 107 -8.72 22.19 4.39
C LEU A 107 -7.95 23.04 3.37
N ALA A 108 -6.68 23.32 3.68
CA ALA A 108 -5.75 23.83 2.68
C ALA A 108 -5.57 22.83 1.51
N GLU A 109 -5.13 23.33 0.35
CA GLU A 109 -5.03 22.56 -0.91
C GLU A 109 -4.26 21.24 -0.76
N GLY A 110 -3.13 21.26 -0.04
CA GLY A 110 -2.28 20.07 0.20
C GLY A 110 -2.99 18.97 1.02
N PRO A 111 -3.41 19.24 2.27
CA PRO A 111 -4.21 18.31 3.09
C PRO A 111 -5.48 17.82 2.39
N HIS A 112 -6.16 18.68 1.65
CA HIS A 112 -7.33 18.31 0.86
C HIS A 112 -7.00 17.26 -0.20
N TYR A 113 -5.93 17.47 -0.97
CA TYR A 113 -5.44 16.50 -1.96
C TYR A 113 -5.02 15.17 -1.32
N MET A 114 -4.37 15.23 -0.15
CA MET A 114 -4.00 14.05 0.62
C MET A 114 -5.22 13.25 1.08
N LEU A 115 -6.26 13.92 1.58
CA LEU A 115 -7.53 13.28 1.98
C LEU A 115 -8.18 12.57 0.79
N PHE A 116 -8.28 13.25 -0.34
CA PHE A 116 -8.84 12.70 -1.58
C PHE A 116 -8.11 11.42 -2.01
N LEU A 117 -6.78 11.46 -2.09
CA LEU A 117 -5.97 10.30 -2.48
C LEU A 117 -6.10 9.16 -1.46
N CYS A 118 -6.02 9.46 -0.16
CA CYS A 118 -6.16 8.46 0.89
C CYS A 118 -7.52 7.76 0.82
N GLN A 119 -8.60 8.52 0.56
CA GLN A 119 -9.94 7.96 0.35
C GLN A 119 -10.01 7.07 -0.89
N ALA A 120 -9.44 7.51 -2.02
CA ALA A 120 -9.40 6.70 -3.26
C ALA A 120 -8.69 5.35 -3.04
N TRP A 121 -7.54 5.36 -2.36
CA TRP A 121 -6.81 4.14 -2.00
C TRP A 121 -7.55 3.27 -0.99
N THR A 122 -8.25 3.88 -0.04
CA THR A 122 -9.04 3.15 0.95
C THR A 122 -10.24 2.46 0.31
N ILE A 123 -10.89 3.08 -0.69
CA ILE A 123 -11.97 2.48 -1.47
C ILE A 123 -11.51 1.16 -2.11
N ILE A 124 -10.42 1.21 -2.89
CA ILE A 124 -9.94 0.03 -3.63
C ILE A 124 -9.43 -1.08 -2.70
N ARG A 125 -8.76 -0.74 -1.59
CA ARG A 125 -8.30 -1.72 -0.60
C ARG A 125 -9.46 -2.37 0.14
N SER A 126 -10.45 -1.58 0.53
CA SER A 126 -11.65 -2.10 1.20
C SER A 126 -12.41 -3.04 0.28
N LEU A 127 -12.57 -2.67 -0.99
CA LEU A 127 -13.16 -3.55 -2.01
C LEU A 127 -12.37 -4.86 -2.14
N ASN A 128 -11.04 -4.80 -2.25
CA ASN A 128 -10.20 -5.99 -2.35
C ASN A 128 -10.40 -6.94 -1.15
N PHE A 129 -10.41 -6.41 0.07
CA PHE A 129 -10.68 -7.21 1.26
C PHE A 129 -12.09 -7.81 1.26
N SER A 130 -13.11 -7.00 0.96
CA SER A 130 -14.51 -7.47 1.01
C SER A 130 -14.76 -8.59 0.00
N LEU A 131 -14.20 -8.51 -1.20
CA LEU A 131 -14.32 -9.58 -2.20
C LEU A 131 -13.61 -10.87 -1.75
N ASP A 132 -12.38 -10.77 -1.23
CA ASP A 132 -11.66 -11.91 -0.65
C ASP A 132 -12.46 -12.56 0.49
N ARG A 133 -13.06 -11.75 1.37
CA ARG A 133 -13.86 -12.23 2.50
C ARG A 133 -15.17 -12.88 2.04
N ILE A 134 -15.80 -12.39 0.96
CA ILE A 134 -16.98 -13.02 0.35
C ILE A 134 -16.61 -14.34 -0.37
N ALA A 135 -15.41 -14.47 -0.92
CA ALA A 135 -14.96 -15.73 -1.53
C ALA A 135 -14.55 -16.78 -0.48
N ALA A 136 -14.06 -16.35 0.69
CA ALA A 136 -13.61 -17.24 1.76
C ALA A 136 -14.77 -18.04 2.41
N PRO A 137 -14.49 -19.15 3.12
CA PRO A 137 -15.49 -19.83 3.95
C PRO A 137 -16.09 -18.91 5.02
N VAL A 138 -17.34 -19.18 5.41
CA VAL A 138 -18.02 -18.42 6.47
C VAL A 138 -17.21 -18.51 7.76
N SER A 139 -16.91 -17.34 8.34
CA SER A 139 -16.17 -17.23 9.59
C SER A 139 -16.78 -16.13 10.45
N ILE A 140 -16.80 -16.35 11.76
CA ILE A 140 -17.39 -15.40 12.69
C ILE A 140 -16.58 -14.09 12.64
N PRO A 141 -17.24 -12.94 12.45
CA PRO A 141 -16.55 -11.65 12.48
C PRO A 141 -15.83 -11.46 13.80
N ASN A 142 -14.58 -11.06 13.73
CA ASN A 142 -13.73 -10.91 14.90
C ASN A 142 -12.98 -9.57 14.85
N LEU A 143 -12.78 -8.97 16.02
CA LEU A 143 -12.12 -7.67 16.13
C LEU A 143 -10.69 -7.70 15.57
N SER A 144 -9.98 -8.82 15.73
CA SER A 144 -8.61 -8.95 15.23
C SER A 144 -8.52 -8.82 13.70
N GLU A 145 -9.51 -9.33 12.99
CA GLU A 145 -9.59 -9.28 11.54
C GLU A 145 -9.99 -7.90 11.06
N LEU A 146 -10.93 -7.23 11.75
CA LEU A 146 -11.22 -5.82 11.51
C LEU A 146 -9.95 -4.97 11.67
N ILE A 147 -9.20 -5.14 12.77
CA ILE A 147 -7.94 -4.40 12.98
C ILE A 147 -6.91 -4.75 11.90
N THR A 148 -6.82 -6.01 11.48
CA THR A 148 -5.89 -6.44 10.40
C THR A 148 -6.29 -5.84 9.05
N MET A 149 -7.58 -5.77 8.76
CA MET A 149 -8.10 -5.13 7.56
C MET A 149 -7.85 -3.63 7.59
N LEU A 150 -8.11 -2.96 8.72
CA LEU A 150 -7.81 -1.54 8.86
C LEU A 150 -6.30 -1.27 8.72
N ALA A 151 -5.44 -2.10 9.33
CA ALA A 151 -4.00 -2.00 9.15
C ALA A 151 -3.56 -2.16 7.68
N TYR A 152 -4.26 -3.00 6.91
CA TYR A 152 -4.05 -3.13 5.47
C TYR A 152 -4.50 -1.88 4.70
N CYS A 153 -5.73 -1.42 4.93
CA CYS A 153 -6.28 -0.22 4.28
C CYS A 153 -5.42 1.01 4.55
N PHE A 154 -4.94 1.15 5.79
CA PHE A 154 -4.13 2.25 6.27
C PHE A 154 -2.64 1.89 6.35
N TYR A 155 -2.13 0.95 5.56
CA TYR A 155 -0.71 0.63 5.62
C TYR A 155 0.16 1.82 5.19
N PHE A 156 0.94 2.38 6.12
CA PHE A 156 1.60 3.68 5.99
C PHE A 156 2.42 3.86 4.70
N PRO A 157 3.32 2.92 4.33
CA PRO A 157 4.14 3.08 3.13
C PRO A 157 3.33 3.22 1.85
N THR A 158 2.15 2.62 1.75
CA THR A 158 1.30 2.78 0.57
C THR A 158 0.08 3.67 0.80
N LEU A 159 -0.05 4.32 1.97
CA LEU A 159 -1.29 4.97 2.42
C LEU A 159 -1.93 5.87 1.35
N ILE A 160 -1.14 6.80 0.81
CA ILE A 160 -1.57 7.82 -0.16
C ILE A 160 -1.08 7.48 -1.57
N LEU A 161 0.11 6.88 -1.70
CA LEU A 161 0.79 6.62 -2.96
C LEU A 161 1.64 5.35 -2.82
N GLY A 162 1.82 4.61 -3.91
CA GLY A 162 2.60 3.37 -3.93
C GLY A 162 1.88 2.28 -4.72
N PRO A 163 2.48 1.09 -4.86
CA PRO A 163 1.85 0.01 -5.60
C PRO A 163 0.65 -0.53 -4.82
N LEU A 164 -0.42 -0.91 -5.53
CA LEU A 164 -1.53 -1.61 -4.91
C LEU A 164 -1.06 -2.99 -4.42
N LEU A 165 -1.22 -3.22 -3.12
CA LEU A 165 -1.00 -4.51 -2.48
C LEU A 165 -2.35 -5.21 -2.39
N THR A 166 -2.39 -6.52 -2.58
CA THR A 166 -3.59 -7.32 -2.25
C THR A 166 -3.60 -7.66 -0.76
N TYR A 167 -4.79 -7.87 -0.19
CA TYR A 167 -4.96 -8.19 1.22
C TYR A 167 -4.20 -9.46 1.61
N GLN A 168 -4.27 -10.52 0.80
CA GLN A 168 -3.53 -11.75 1.05
C GLN A 168 -2.01 -11.54 1.09
N ASN A 169 -1.46 -10.74 0.17
CA ASN A 169 -0.04 -10.45 0.13
C ASN A 169 0.41 -9.64 1.36
N PHE A 170 -0.37 -8.63 1.74
CA PHE A 170 -0.15 -7.85 2.95
C PHE A 170 -0.18 -8.75 4.20
N LYS A 171 -1.27 -9.51 4.39
CA LYS A 171 -1.47 -10.39 5.55
C LYS A 171 -0.38 -11.46 5.66
N THR A 172 0.00 -12.07 4.53
CA THR A 172 1.07 -13.08 4.49
C THR A 172 2.42 -12.46 4.83
N GLY A 173 2.74 -11.27 4.31
CA GLY A 173 3.98 -10.57 4.61
C GLY A 173 4.09 -10.16 6.08
N MET A 174 3.01 -9.61 6.63
CA MET A 174 2.93 -9.15 8.01
C MET A 174 3.02 -10.29 9.04
N LEU A 175 2.42 -11.45 8.74
CA LEU A 175 2.43 -12.62 9.63
C LEU A 175 3.67 -13.51 9.49
N LYS A 176 4.61 -13.15 8.61
CA LYS A 176 5.89 -13.86 8.50
C LYS A 176 6.63 -13.80 9.83
N PRO A 177 7.33 -14.88 10.21
CA PRO A 177 8.18 -14.85 11.39
C PRO A 177 9.23 -13.76 11.25
N PHE A 178 9.64 -13.21 12.39
CA PHE A 178 10.69 -12.20 12.43
C PHE A 178 11.93 -12.68 11.68
N GLN A 179 12.43 -11.84 10.79
CA GLN A 179 13.67 -12.07 10.08
C GLN A 179 14.68 -11.02 10.52
N ARG A 180 15.87 -11.47 10.93
CA ARG A 180 16.95 -10.56 11.30
C ARG A 180 17.38 -9.72 10.11
N TRP A 181 17.74 -8.47 10.39
CA TRP A 181 18.36 -7.61 9.40
C TRP A 181 19.74 -8.15 9.04
N THR A 182 19.95 -8.41 7.75
CA THR A 182 21.24 -8.77 7.20
C THR A 182 21.87 -7.54 6.54
N LEU A 183 23.20 -7.50 6.43
CA LEU A 183 23.89 -6.45 5.70
C LEU A 183 23.42 -6.37 4.25
N ILE A 184 23.16 -7.51 3.62
CA ILE A 184 22.62 -7.57 2.24
C ILE A 184 21.25 -6.88 2.16
N ARG A 185 20.35 -7.13 3.12
CA ARG A 185 19.02 -6.48 3.18
C ARG A 185 19.15 -4.97 3.38
N LEU A 186 20.03 -4.55 4.29
CA LEU A 186 20.28 -3.13 4.57
C LEU A 186 20.90 -2.41 3.36
N CYS A 187 21.95 -2.99 2.76
CA CYS A 187 22.57 -2.43 1.56
C CYS A 187 21.58 -2.35 0.39
N SER A 188 20.76 -3.38 0.18
CA SER A 188 19.71 -3.36 -0.84
C SER A 188 18.67 -2.26 -0.59
N LEU A 189 18.24 -2.07 0.66
CA LEU A 189 17.34 -0.97 1.04
C LEU A 189 17.97 0.39 0.71
N LEU A 190 19.19 0.64 1.19
CA LEU A 190 19.90 1.92 1.00
C LEU A 190 20.18 2.21 -0.48
N LEU A 191 20.65 1.22 -1.24
CA LEU A 191 20.90 1.37 -2.68
C LEU A 191 19.61 1.70 -3.45
N ASN A 192 18.49 1.09 -3.08
CA ASN A 192 17.20 1.40 -3.69
C ASN A 192 16.73 2.83 -3.32
N PHE A 193 16.92 3.26 -2.07
CA PHE A 193 16.64 4.65 -1.69
C PHE A 193 17.47 5.62 -2.53
N VAL A 194 18.80 5.44 -2.61
CA VAL A 194 19.69 6.27 -3.44
C VAL A 194 19.22 6.28 -4.89
N ARG A 195 18.90 5.10 -5.46
CA ARG A 195 18.43 4.96 -6.83
C ARG A 195 17.16 5.76 -7.09
N PHE A 196 16.13 5.62 -6.25
CA PHE A 196 14.86 6.31 -6.49
C PHE A 196 14.92 7.79 -6.13
N SER A 197 15.74 8.18 -5.14
CA SER A 197 16.05 9.59 -4.88
C SER A 197 16.79 10.24 -6.05
N ALA A 198 17.70 9.54 -6.72
CA ALA A 198 18.34 10.05 -7.94
C ALA A 198 17.32 10.31 -9.05
N TRP A 199 16.35 9.40 -9.25
CA TRP A 199 15.25 9.61 -10.20
C TRP A 199 14.31 10.75 -9.80
N LEU A 200 14.06 10.93 -8.51
CA LEU A 200 13.29 12.07 -8.01
C LEU A 200 14.00 13.39 -8.31
N ILE A 201 15.29 13.50 -7.96
CA ILE A 201 16.10 14.70 -8.24
C ILE A 201 16.18 14.98 -9.74
N PHE A 202 16.40 13.94 -10.56
CA PHE A 202 16.39 14.08 -12.01
C PHE A 202 15.04 14.63 -12.51
N THR A 203 13.93 14.13 -11.95
CA THR A 203 12.58 14.58 -12.33
C THR A 203 12.34 16.03 -11.93
N GLU A 204 12.75 16.44 -10.72
CA GLU A 204 12.66 17.84 -10.27
C GLU A 204 13.50 18.78 -11.14
N ILE A 205 14.74 18.38 -11.49
CA ILE A 205 15.59 19.15 -12.41
C ILE A 205 14.92 19.26 -13.78
N ALA A 206 14.38 18.16 -14.32
CA ALA A 206 13.69 18.19 -15.60
C ALA A 206 12.45 19.12 -15.57
N LEU A 207 11.65 19.06 -14.51
CA LEU A 207 10.49 19.92 -14.32
C LEU A 207 10.85 21.40 -14.11
N HIS A 208 12.04 21.69 -13.57
CA HIS A 208 12.53 23.06 -13.47
C HIS A 208 12.69 23.73 -14.84
N PHE A 209 13.15 22.97 -15.84
CA PHE A 209 13.31 23.47 -17.21
C PHE A 209 12.05 23.32 -18.07
N VAL A 210 11.16 22.40 -17.71
CA VAL A 210 9.91 22.14 -18.44
C VAL A 210 8.75 22.90 -17.79
N TYR A 211 8.46 24.09 -18.31
CA TYR A 211 7.33 24.91 -17.88
C TYR A 211 5.98 24.31 -18.32
N SER A 212 5.52 23.30 -17.58
CA SER A 212 4.31 22.52 -17.88
C SER A 212 3.05 23.38 -18.06
N LYS A 213 2.84 24.38 -17.20
CA LYS A 213 1.69 25.31 -17.30
C LYS A 213 1.69 26.09 -18.62
N PHE A 214 2.86 26.57 -19.04
CA PHE A 214 2.99 27.29 -20.31
C PHE A 214 2.77 26.35 -21.50
N LEU A 215 3.39 25.17 -21.48
CA LEU A 215 3.26 24.18 -22.55
C LEU A 215 1.80 23.73 -22.76
N ILE A 216 1.04 23.53 -21.68
CA ILE A 216 -0.39 23.19 -21.76
C ILE A 216 -1.20 24.33 -22.39
N ALA A 217 -0.94 25.58 -21.99
CA ALA A 217 -1.63 26.75 -22.56
C ALA A 217 -1.34 26.94 -24.05
N ALA A 218 -0.10 26.69 -24.48
CA ALA A 218 0.34 26.83 -25.86
C ALA A 218 -0.06 25.66 -26.79
N THR A 219 -0.70 24.59 -26.26
CA THR A 219 -1.07 23.40 -27.06
C THR A 219 -1.87 23.71 -28.33
N LYS A 220 -2.76 24.72 -28.28
CA LYS A 220 -3.60 25.12 -29.42
C LYS A 220 -2.80 25.73 -30.58
N GLU A 221 -1.62 26.24 -30.29
CA GLU A 221 -0.75 26.94 -31.25
C GLU A 221 0.39 26.04 -31.76
N MET A 222 0.54 24.84 -31.19
CA MET A 222 1.59 23.90 -31.54
C MET A 222 1.24 23.09 -32.80
N GLY A 223 2.21 22.92 -33.69
CA GLY A 223 2.11 21.95 -34.79
C GLY A 223 2.12 20.51 -34.29
N SER A 224 1.68 19.57 -35.15
CA SER A 224 1.53 18.16 -34.79
C SER A 224 2.81 17.51 -34.23
N TRP A 225 3.98 17.83 -34.80
CA TRP A 225 5.26 17.32 -34.31
C TRP A 225 5.56 17.71 -32.85
N SER A 226 5.30 18.97 -32.50
CA SER A 226 5.48 19.46 -31.13
C SER A 226 4.49 18.80 -30.18
N LEU A 227 3.24 18.58 -30.62
CA LEU A 227 2.23 17.86 -29.85
C LEU A 227 2.62 16.41 -29.59
N TYR A 228 3.19 15.70 -30.58
CA TYR A 228 3.70 14.34 -30.37
C TYR A 228 4.86 14.30 -29.37
N GLY A 229 5.80 15.24 -29.48
CA GLY A 229 6.89 15.39 -28.51
C GLY A 229 6.37 15.65 -27.09
N LEU A 230 5.41 16.57 -26.96
CA LEU A 230 4.77 16.89 -25.68
C LEU A 230 4.07 15.68 -25.08
N GLY A 231 3.26 14.96 -25.87
CA GLY A 231 2.56 13.75 -25.43
C GLY A 231 3.54 12.66 -24.97
N TYR A 232 4.65 12.46 -25.71
CA TYR A 232 5.69 11.52 -25.30
C TYR A 232 6.35 11.94 -23.97
N CYS A 233 6.71 13.21 -23.81
CA CYS A 233 7.27 13.74 -22.57
C CYS A 233 6.30 13.59 -21.39
N MET A 234 5.01 13.84 -21.59
CA MET A 234 3.97 13.62 -20.57
C MET A 234 3.92 12.15 -20.13
N GLY A 235 3.97 11.21 -21.08
CA GLY A 235 4.03 9.79 -20.78
C GLY A 235 5.28 9.40 -19.99
N GLN A 236 6.46 9.92 -20.37
CA GLN A 236 7.71 9.65 -19.65
C GLN A 236 7.69 10.22 -18.23
N PHE A 237 7.17 11.43 -18.06
CA PHE A 237 7.00 12.04 -16.75
C PHE A 237 6.04 11.22 -15.87
N PHE A 238 4.90 10.82 -16.43
CA PHE A 238 3.92 9.98 -15.74
C PHE A 238 4.55 8.66 -15.28
N MET A 239 5.30 7.99 -16.16
CA MET A 239 6.04 6.79 -15.81
C MET A 239 7.08 7.04 -14.71
N LEU A 240 7.89 8.11 -14.81
CA LEU A 240 8.92 8.43 -13.82
C LEU A 240 8.33 8.68 -12.43
N LYS A 241 7.17 9.37 -12.35
CA LYS A 241 6.43 9.54 -11.10
C LYS A 241 6.14 8.19 -10.46
N TYR A 242 5.67 7.20 -11.21
CA TYR A 242 5.41 5.86 -10.69
C TYR A 242 6.70 5.10 -10.37
N VAL A 243 7.77 5.26 -11.15
CA VAL A 243 9.08 4.68 -10.84
C VAL A 243 9.56 5.12 -9.45
N VAL A 244 9.47 6.41 -9.16
CA VAL A 244 9.86 6.98 -7.86
C VAL A 244 8.92 6.52 -6.76
N MET A 245 7.61 6.79 -6.90
CA MET A 245 6.64 6.51 -5.83
C MET A 245 6.52 5.01 -5.55
N TYR A 246 6.37 4.17 -6.58
CA TYR A 246 6.23 2.72 -6.37
C TYR A 246 7.57 2.08 -6.00
N GLY A 247 8.67 2.63 -6.50
CA GLY A 247 10.02 2.22 -6.14
C GLY A 247 10.31 2.41 -4.66
N LEU A 248 10.13 3.62 -4.14
CA LEU A 248 10.37 3.96 -2.73
C LEU A 248 9.46 3.14 -1.81
N MET A 249 8.14 3.24 -2.01
CA MET A 249 7.16 2.61 -1.12
C MET A 249 7.22 1.08 -1.20
N GLY A 250 7.45 0.53 -2.39
CA GLY A 250 7.67 -0.90 -2.55
C GLY A 250 8.96 -1.39 -1.89
N THR A 251 10.00 -0.55 -1.82
CA THR A 251 11.25 -0.91 -1.14
C THR A 251 11.05 -0.98 0.37
N ILE A 252 10.33 -0.02 0.95
CA ILE A 252 9.94 -0.04 2.37
C ILE A 252 9.10 -1.29 2.67
N ALA A 253 8.08 -1.56 1.86
CA ALA A 253 7.23 -2.74 2.05
C ALA A 253 8.00 -4.06 1.99
N ARG A 254 8.92 -4.21 1.02
CA ARG A 254 9.81 -5.39 0.94
C ARG A 254 10.74 -5.49 2.14
N ALA A 255 11.22 -4.35 2.64
CA ALA A 255 11.98 -4.26 3.89
C ALA A 255 11.15 -4.59 5.14
N GLU A 256 9.82 -4.70 5.04
CA GLU A 256 8.92 -5.23 6.08
C GLU A 256 8.41 -6.65 5.75
N ASN A 257 9.03 -7.33 4.78
CA ASN A 257 8.67 -8.67 4.29
C ASN A 257 7.34 -8.77 3.51
N ILE A 258 6.74 -7.63 3.18
CA ILE A 258 5.55 -7.52 2.34
C ILE A 258 5.99 -7.43 0.88
N ASN A 259 5.55 -8.37 0.06
CA ASN A 259 6.08 -8.51 -1.31
C ASN A 259 5.42 -7.50 -2.27
N ALA A 260 5.84 -6.24 -2.22
CA ALA A 260 5.30 -5.22 -3.09
C ALA A 260 5.60 -5.48 -4.58
N PRO A 261 4.63 -5.23 -5.50
CA PRO A 261 4.85 -5.26 -6.94
C PRO A 261 6.04 -4.42 -7.40
N ARG A 262 6.53 -4.71 -8.60
CA ARG A 262 7.61 -3.93 -9.21
C ARG A 262 7.08 -2.58 -9.66
N HIS A 263 7.97 -1.59 -9.72
CA HIS A 263 7.68 -0.32 -10.37
C HIS A 263 7.54 -0.52 -11.89
N PRO A 264 6.92 0.42 -12.64
CA PRO A 264 6.73 0.30 -14.08
C PRO A 264 8.02 0.02 -14.85
N LYS A 265 7.88 -0.73 -15.95
CA LYS A 265 8.90 -0.79 -17.01
C LYS A 265 8.91 0.53 -17.81
N CYS A 266 10.01 0.77 -18.51
CA CYS A 266 10.12 1.92 -19.40
C CYS A 266 9.08 1.85 -20.52
N ILE A 267 8.16 2.82 -20.59
CA ILE A 267 7.07 2.82 -21.59
C ILE A 267 7.58 2.86 -23.03
N ALA A 268 8.76 3.44 -23.26
CA ALA A 268 9.40 3.46 -24.58
C ALA A 268 9.94 2.10 -25.04
N ARG A 269 10.00 1.11 -24.15
CA ARG A 269 10.44 -0.26 -24.45
C ARG A 269 9.29 -1.26 -24.53
N ILE A 270 8.05 -0.81 -24.37
CA ILE A 270 6.87 -1.68 -24.42
C ILE A 270 6.25 -1.55 -25.81
N SER A 271 6.25 -2.65 -26.58
CA SER A 271 5.69 -2.69 -27.93
C SER A 271 4.28 -3.32 -27.99
N LEU A 272 3.83 -3.98 -26.92
CA LEU A 272 2.53 -4.64 -26.85
C LEU A 272 1.63 -4.01 -25.79
N TYR A 273 0.36 -3.78 -26.12
CA TYR A 273 -0.61 -3.28 -25.15
C TYR A 273 -0.88 -4.26 -24.00
N SER A 274 -0.83 -5.56 -24.26
CA SER A 274 -0.91 -6.59 -23.21
C SER A 274 0.22 -6.44 -22.19
N ASP A 275 1.43 -6.11 -22.65
CA ASP A 275 2.57 -5.84 -21.78
C ASP A 275 2.42 -4.51 -21.03
N MET A 276 1.84 -3.49 -21.65
CA MET A 276 1.53 -2.22 -20.98
C MET A 276 0.59 -2.47 -19.79
N TRP A 277 -0.52 -3.18 -20.01
CA TRP A 277 -1.47 -3.53 -18.95
C TRP A 277 -0.83 -4.37 -17.83
N ARG A 278 0.07 -5.29 -18.18
CA ARG A 278 0.69 -6.20 -17.20
C ARG A 278 1.83 -5.57 -16.40
N TYR A 279 2.62 -4.69 -17.00
CA TYR A 279 3.90 -4.25 -16.44
C TYR A 279 3.99 -2.75 -16.13
N PHE A 280 3.01 -1.94 -16.53
CA PHE A 280 2.98 -0.53 -16.15
C PHE A 280 2.55 -0.39 -14.68
N ASP A 281 1.36 -0.89 -14.34
CA ASP A 281 0.88 -0.99 -12.96
C ASP A 281 0.59 -2.44 -12.60
N GLU A 282 1.64 -3.15 -12.18
CA GLU A 282 1.53 -4.56 -11.77
C GLU A 282 0.60 -4.73 -10.55
N GLY A 283 0.48 -3.72 -9.68
CA GLY A 283 -0.40 -3.78 -8.51
C GLY A 283 -1.87 -3.77 -8.91
N LEU A 284 -2.25 -2.83 -9.78
CA LEU A 284 -3.60 -2.76 -10.32
C LEU A 284 -3.93 -3.99 -11.16
N TYR A 285 -2.99 -4.45 -12.00
CA TYR A 285 -3.16 -5.68 -12.78
C TYR A 285 -3.49 -6.89 -11.91
N ARG A 286 -2.75 -7.08 -10.80
CA ARG A 286 -3.00 -8.18 -9.85
C ARG A 286 -4.31 -8.07 -9.10
N PHE A 287 -4.84 -6.86 -8.91
CA PHE A 287 -6.14 -6.64 -8.27
C PHE A 287 -7.32 -6.98 -9.19
N LEU A 288 -7.15 -6.82 -10.51
CA LEU A 288 -8.21 -7.06 -11.50
C LEU A 288 -8.36 -8.55 -11.89
N LEU A 289 -7.41 -9.40 -11.49
CA LEU A 289 -7.45 -10.86 -11.72
C LEU A 289 -8.20 -11.57 -10.61
#